data_AF-A0A382JDA9-F1
#
_entry.id   AF-A0A382JDA9-F1
#
_cell.length_a   1.000
_cell.length_b   1.000
_cell.length_c   1.000
_cell.angle_alpha   90.00
_cell.angle_beta   90.00
_cell.angle_gamma   90.00
#
_symmetry.space_group_name_H-M   'P 1'
#
loop_
_entity.id
_entity.type
_entity.pdbx_description
1 polymer ?
#
loop_
_entity_poly.entity_id
_entity_poly.type
_entity_poly.pdbx_seq_one_letter_code
_entity_poly.pdbx_strand_id
1 'polypeptide(L)' 'MEQYNFNWKNKFFGMKRELENVLSEVEIEHIGSTSVEKLMAKAIIDILIGAKES' A
#
# COMPACT_ATOMS: atom_id res chain seq x y z
N MET A 1 -6.37 -2.79 17.57
CA MET A 1 -6.78 -1.89 16.47
C MET A 1 -6.45 -0.48 16.91
N GLU A 2 -6.12 0.39 15.96
CA GLU A 2 -5.66 1.76 16.18
C GLU A 2 -6.53 2.73 15.37
N GLN A 3 -6.58 4.00 15.78
CA GLN A 3 -7.20 5.06 14.99
C GLN A 3 -6.45 5.26 13.68
N TYR A 4 -7.16 5.79 12.68
CA TYR A 4 -6.55 6.11 11.38
C TYR A 4 -5.29 6.96 11.55
N ASN A 5 -4.21 6.53 10.90
CA ASN A 5 -2.94 7.23 10.91
C ASN A 5 -2.61 7.73 9.51
N PHE A 6 -2.52 9.06 9.34
CA PHE A 6 -2.17 9.69 8.07
C PHE A 6 -0.83 9.21 7.49
N ASN A 7 0.07 8.70 8.35
CA ASN A 7 1.36 8.20 7.93
C ASN A 7 1.29 6.83 7.22
N TRP A 8 0.17 6.10 7.29
CA TRP A 8 -0.01 4.85 6.53
C TRP A 8 0.11 5.09 5.03
N LYS A 9 -0.45 6.20 4.53
CA LYS A 9 -0.32 6.62 3.13
C LYS A 9 1.14 6.89 2.74
N ASN A 10 1.90 7.56 3.60
CA ASN A 10 3.33 7.81 3.35
C ASN A 10 4.15 6.53 3.34
N LYS A 11 3.86 5.59 4.27
CA LYS A 11 4.51 4.27 4.30
C LYS A 11 4.23 3.48 3.03
N PHE A 12 2.97 3.45 2.58
CA PHE A 12 2.60 2.83 1.32
C PHE A 12 3.39 3.42 0.14
N PHE A 13 3.47 4.76 0.02
CA PHE A 13 4.21 5.37 -1.09
C PHE A 13 5.72 5.07 -1.05
N GLY A 14 6.31 4.98 0.15
CA GLY A 14 7.70 4.54 0.30
C GLY A 14 7.91 3.12 -0.22
N MET A 15 7.09 2.17 0.24
CA MET A 15 7.13 0.78 -0.19
C MET A 15 6.83 0.62 -1.68
N LYS A 16 5.87 1.37 -2.22
CA LYS A 16 5.53 1.37 -3.65
C LYS A 16 6.75 1.75 -4.48
N ARG A 17 7.45 2.84 -4.11
CA ARG A 17 8.68 3.26 -4.81
C ARG A 17 9.78 2.20 -4.75
N GLU A 18 9.96 1.56 -3.58
CA GLU A 18 10.93 0.48 -3.44
C GLU A 18 10.61 -0.72 -4.33
N LEU A 19 9.33 -1.09 -4.43
CA LEU A 19 8.86 -2.18 -5.29
C LEU A 19 8.99 -1.83 -6.79
N GLU A 20 8.62 -0.62 -7.21
CA GLU A 20 8.75 -0.15 -8.60
C GLU A 20 10.21 -0.08 -9.06
N ASN A 21 11.17 0.05 -8.14
CA ASN A 21 12.59 0.02 -8.48
C ASN A 21 13.11 -1.41 -8.79
N VAL A 22 12.40 -2.45 -8.35
CA VAL A 22 12.83 -3.86 -8.46
C VAL A 22 11.95 -4.64 -9.44
N LEU A 23 10.68 -4.26 -9.57
CA LEU A 23 9.69 -4.92 -10.40
C LEU A 23 9.35 -4.04 -11.62
N SER A 24 9.46 -4.60 -12.82
CA SER A 24 9.04 -3.95 -14.06
C SER A 24 7.62 -4.36 -14.44
N GLU A 25 6.91 -3.48 -15.15
CA GLU A 25 5.59 -3.77 -15.75
C GLU A 25 4.51 -4.21 -14.75
N VAL A 26 4.62 -3.74 -13.51
CA VAL A 26 3.63 -3.98 -12.45
C VAL A 26 2.75 -2.75 -12.19
N GLU A 27 1.52 -3.02 -11.77
CA GLU A 27 0.61 -2.03 -11.18
C GLU A 27 0.54 -2.27 -9.67
N ILE A 28 0.64 -1.20 -8.87
CA ILE A 28 0.72 -1.30 -7.40
C ILE A 28 -0.33 -0.39 -6.76
N GLU A 29 -1.20 -0.98 -5.94
CA GLU A 29 -2.30 -0.32 -5.25
C GLU A 29 -2.28 -0.54 -3.73
N HIS A 30 -2.77 0.45 -2.97
CA HIS A 30 -2.96 0.36 -1.52
C HIS A 30 -4.36 -0.18 -1.25
N ILE A 31 -4.44 -1.41 -0.73
CA ILE A 31 -5.71 -2.05 -0.38
C ILE A 31 -5.82 -2.24 1.14
N GLY A 32 -6.90 -2.89 1.57
CA GLY A 32 -7.13 -3.21 2.98
C GLY A 32 -7.58 -2.01 3.82
N SER A 33 -7.68 -2.20 5.14
CA SER A 33 -8.29 -1.18 6.02
C SER A 33 -7.43 0.07 6.20
N THR A 34 -6.11 -0.02 6.04
CA THR A 34 -5.22 1.14 6.21
C THR A 34 -5.20 2.07 5.00
N SER A 35 -5.80 1.68 3.87
CA SER A 35 -5.99 2.57 2.71
C SER A 35 -7.23 3.46 2.81
N VAL A 36 -8.14 3.14 3.75
CA VAL A 36 -9.38 3.89 3.95
C VAL A 36 -9.17 4.98 4.99
N GLU A 37 -9.28 6.24 4.55
CA GLU A 37 -9.17 7.38 5.46
C GLU A 37 -10.22 7.32 6.58
N LYS A 38 -9.80 7.68 7.79
CA LYS A 38 -10.63 7.72 9.01
C LYS A 38 -11.14 6.35 9.50
N LEU A 39 -10.69 5.23 8.92
CA LEU A 39 -11.03 3.89 9.40
C LEU A 39 -10.07 3.41 10.52
N MET A 40 -10.62 2.82 11.58
CA MET A 40 -9.81 2.10 12.56
C MET A 40 -9.32 0.77 11.99
N ALA A 41 -8.03 0.49 12.12
CA ALA A 41 -7.41 -0.68 11.52
C ALA A 41 -6.31 -1.27 12.40
N LYS A 42 -5.81 -2.46 12.05
CA LYS A 42 -4.49 -2.91 12.51
C LYS A 42 -3.44 -2.16 11.69
N ALA A 43 -2.30 -1.79 12.26
CA ALA A 43 -1.24 -1.03 11.58
C ALA A 43 -0.44 -1.88 10.58
N ILE A 44 -1.14 -2.47 9.61
CA ILE A 44 -0.62 -3.36 8.56
C ILE A 44 -0.95 -2.70 7.21
N ILE A 45 0.04 -2.54 6.35
CA ILE A 45 -0.14 -1.98 5.00
C ILE A 45 -0.32 -3.15 4.03
N ASP A 46 -1.51 -3.29 3.47
CA ASP A 46 -1.80 -4.31 2.45
C ASP A 46 -1.53 -3.73 1.06
N ILE A 47 -0.74 -4.42 0.25
CA ILE A 47 -0.34 -3.99 -1.09
C ILE A 47 -0.82 -5.03 -2.10
N LEU A 48 -1.56 -4.58 -3.10
CA LEU A 48 -1.92 -5.36 -4.27
C LEU A 48 -0.91 -5.08 -5.39
N ILE A 49 -0.38 -6.13 -5.99
CA ILE A 49 0.51 -6.05 -7.15
C ILE A 49 -0.15 -6.79 -8.31
N GLY A 50 -0.50 -6.06 -9.37
CA GLY A 50 -0.90 -6.62 -10.65
C GLY A 50 0.33 -6.78 -11.54
N ALA A 51 0.71 -8.02 -11.85
CA ALA A 51 1.73 -8.29 -12.86
C ALA A 51 1.08 -8.44 -14.23
N LYS A 52 1.66 -7.80 -15.26
CA LYS A 52 1.26 -8.08 -16.64
C LYS A 52 2.02 -9.31 -17.12
N GLU A 53 1.29 -10.28 -17.67
CA GLU A 53 1.93 -11.34 -18.46
C GLU A 53 2.41 -10.72 -19.77
N SER A 54 3.71 -10.88 -20.02
CA SER A 54 4.41 -10.50 -21.25
C SER A 54 4.25 -11.56 -22.35
#